data_AF-A0A6A4CHD0-F1
#
_entry.id   AF-A0A6A4CHD0-F1
#
_cell.length_a   1.000
_cell.length_b   1.000
_cell.length_c   1.000
_cell.angle_alpha   90.00
_cell.angle_beta   90.00
_cell.angle_gamma   90.00
#
_symmetry.space_group_name_H-M   'P 1'
#
loop_
_entity.id
_entity.type
_entity.pdbx_description
1 polymer ?
#
loop_
_entity_poly.entity_id
_entity_poly.type
_entity_poly.pdbx_seq_one_letter_code
_entity_poly.pdbx_strand_id
1 'polypeptide(L)'
;MNHECENCGKHKLSIPFLPSATFRAGHENVDFAFTEQDMTMSGGCSGCIGPCKITLLKYTLFNGSAFVSSPVFNAFVALGPVESLYDFTSLSPEALALGESLDRNGAVCQSGINEWGATHNVATGTAQQILDIILTLGLSVAPQMVRELELAVGRTDGCDTRWSILTVSRLFQFPSTVGDANFGKLSAVDINIFPDYTECRPTVKIDDSLIGTKVALLTKGEDFLRAVPDSLTLFPYSFSSSLPLVSRQVPAGVTKYPATSSGGYQEVPTVTQPLLRAYFGGCRVREVNTTGIFIEDTCEMSAHWESYGLMVHSPDDLPLCSTGGVCIHNYFNSLWEWLNYVSEDQPDRAGMVVNSFRIRYGDTVPIDILPALVVAQILLMGIVSFYQVMSHKRSVLLTQIWAYRCQNGRMQVVYLAQIVYHLVFYSDLYMIGLVTGTLTGESIANLTCCTFALSYSFINLLKARSGEHNWTAISA
;
A
#
# COMPACT_ATOMS: atom_id res chain seq x y z
N MET A 1 -19.89 -32.06 -0.94
CA MET A 1 -19.40 -32.96 -2.01
C MET A 1 -17.90 -32.89 -2.00
N ASN A 2 -17.28 -34.06 -1.98
CA ASN A 2 -15.88 -34.32 -1.65
C ASN A 2 -14.91 -33.77 -2.71
N HIS A 3 -13.75 -33.30 -2.27
CA HIS A 3 -12.50 -33.86 -2.76
C HIS A 3 -11.43 -33.75 -1.67
N GLU A 4 -11.11 -34.91 -1.11
CA GLU A 4 -9.92 -35.17 -0.30
C GLU A 4 -8.66 -34.86 -1.13
N CYS A 5 -7.67 -34.26 -0.47
CA CYS A 5 -6.27 -34.37 -0.87
C CYS A 5 -5.51 -35.02 0.28
N GLU A 6 -5.79 -36.31 0.51
CA GLU A 6 -4.93 -37.20 1.28
C GLU A 6 -3.73 -37.60 0.41
N ASN A 7 -2.62 -36.89 0.56
CA ASN A 7 -1.24 -37.42 0.54
C ASN A 7 -0.24 -36.28 0.28
N CYS A 8 0.17 -35.64 1.37
CA CYS A 8 1.51 -35.05 1.46
C CYS A 8 2.03 -35.35 2.85
N GLY A 9 2.54 -36.57 3.03
CA GLY A 9 3.36 -36.94 4.18
C GLY A 9 4.65 -36.11 4.19
N LYS A 10 4.58 -34.86 4.63
CA LYS A 10 5.72 -34.10 5.10
C LYS A 10 5.79 -34.30 6.61
N HIS A 11 6.54 -35.32 7.04
CA HIS A 11 7.03 -35.36 8.40
C HIS A 11 7.89 -34.11 8.63
N LYS A 12 7.29 -33.05 9.20
CA LYS A 12 8.04 -31.95 9.80
C LYS A 12 8.77 -32.53 10.99
N LEU A 13 10.09 -32.71 10.86
CA LEU A 13 10.97 -32.98 11.98
C LEU A 13 11.15 -31.66 12.74
N SER A 14 10.12 -31.28 13.51
CA SER A 14 10.20 -30.11 14.39
C SER A 14 11.01 -30.51 15.62
N ILE A 15 12.30 -30.20 15.60
CA ILE A 15 13.11 -30.14 16.82
C ILE A 15 12.74 -28.83 17.53
N PRO A 16 12.15 -28.88 18.74
CA PRO A 16 11.67 -27.68 19.42
C PRO A 16 12.84 -27.02 20.14
N PHE A 17 13.61 -26.19 19.44
CA PHE A 17 14.54 -25.27 20.10
C PHE A 17 14.52 -23.90 19.39
N LEU A 18 13.94 -22.92 20.12
CA LEU A 18 13.95 -21.45 19.92
C LEU A 18 13.05 -20.88 18.80
N PRO A 19 11.78 -20.53 19.08
CA PRO A 19 10.83 -20.03 18.07
C PRO A 19 10.75 -18.50 17.96
N SER A 20 11.75 -17.73 18.42
CA SER A 20 11.59 -16.27 18.55
C SER A 20 11.93 -15.45 17.29
N ALA A 21 12.26 -16.08 16.16
CA ALA A 21 12.60 -15.38 14.92
C ALA A 21 11.54 -15.61 13.83
N THR A 22 11.16 -14.57 13.10
CA THR A 22 10.09 -14.59 12.09
C THR A 22 10.58 -14.10 10.74
N PHE A 23 10.13 -14.70 9.64
CA PHE A 23 10.63 -14.43 8.29
C PHE A 23 10.34 -13.00 7.80
N ARG A 24 9.24 -12.42 8.26
CA ARG A 24 8.71 -11.16 7.72
C ARG A 24 8.32 -10.22 8.85
N ALA A 25 8.48 -8.93 8.62
CA ALA A 25 7.98 -7.89 9.48
C ALA A 25 6.45 -8.02 9.62
N GLY A 26 5.97 -8.09 10.86
CA GLY A 26 4.54 -8.05 11.15
C GLY A 26 3.97 -6.64 11.03
N HIS A 27 2.66 -6.53 11.23
CA HIS A 27 1.93 -5.25 11.13
C HIS A 27 2.46 -4.14 12.08
N GLU A 28 3.18 -4.50 13.14
CA GLU A 28 3.76 -3.56 14.11
C GLU A 28 5.05 -2.86 13.60
N ASN A 29 5.69 -3.40 12.55
CA ASN A 29 6.98 -2.94 12.03
C ASN A 29 6.83 -2.44 10.57
N VAL A 30 6.31 -1.22 10.40
CA VAL A 30 5.96 -0.64 9.10
C VAL A 30 6.93 0.47 8.69
N ASP A 31 7.54 0.33 7.50
CA ASP A 31 8.66 1.18 7.04
C ASP A 31 8.33 2.16 5.90
N PHE A 32 7.08 2.32 5.44
CA PHE A 32 6.77 3.13 4.24
C PHE A 32 5.79 4.28 4.47
N ALA A 33 6.10 5.41 3.83
CA ALA A 33 5.53 6.73 4.08
C ALA A 33 4.88 7.36 2.83
N PHE A 34 5.54 7.36 1.66
CA PHE A 34 5.02 7.92 0.41
C PHE A 34 5.90 7.58 -0.80
N THR A 35 5.32 7.42 -2.00
CA THR A 35 6.04 7.36 -3.28
C THR A 35 5.29 8.21 -4.31
N GLU A 36 5.95 9.27 -4.79
CA GLU A 36 5.44 10.09 -5.90
C GLU A 36 5.53 9.30 -7.20
N GLN A 37 4.46 9.34 -8.01
CA GLN A 37 4.38 8.64 -9.29
C GLN A 37 4.87 7.18 -9.22
N ASP A 38 4.24 6.38 -8.36
CA ASP A 38 4.62 4.99 -8.14
C ASP A 38 4.45 4.18 -9.43
N MET A 39 5.58 3.85 -10.07
CA MET A 39 5.60 3.11 -11.33
C MET A 39 4.99 1.71 -11.22
N THR A 40 4.91 1.15 -10.00
CA THR A 40 4.22 -0.14 -9.77
C THR A 40 2.70 0.01 -9.82
N MET A 41 2.19 1.23 -9.71
CA MET A 41 0.79 1.63 -9.79
C MET A 41 0.59 2.58 -10.98
N SER A 42 1.13 2.21 -12.14
CA SER A 42 0.93 2.89 -13.41
C SER A 42 -0.05 2.13 -14.30
N GLY A 43 -0.82 2.87 -15.10
CA GLY A 43 -1.86 2.34 -15.96
C GLY A 43 -2.41 3.41 -16.88
N GLY A 44 -3.66 3.27 -17.28
CA GLY A 44 -4.32 4.23 -18.15
C GLY A 44 -5.73 3.85 -18.53
N CYS A 45 -6.28 4.56 -19.50
CA CYS A 45 -7.59 4.30 -20.06
C CYS A 45 -7.60 4.72 -21.54
N SER A 46 -7.78 3.74 -22.42
CA SER A 46 -7.85 3.97 -23.87
C SER A 46 -9.28 4.22 -24.32
N GLY A 47 -9.49 5.27 -25.10
CA GLY A 47 -10.83 5.65 -25.58
C GLY A 47 -11.75 6.19 -24.48
N CYS A 48 -11.17 6.73 -23.40
CA CYS A 48 -11.91 7.22 -22.22
C CYS A 48 -11.96 8.75 -22.15
N ILE A 49 -11.05 9.42 -22.86
CA ILE A 49 -11.02 10.87 -22.98
C ILE A 49 -12.21 11.32 -23.83
N GLY A 50 -12.94 12.32 -23.37
CA GLY A 50 -14.13 12.82 -24.05
C GLY A 50 -14.51 14.25 -23.68
N PRO A 51 -15.58 14.77 -24.32
CA PRO A 51 -16.13 16.07 -23.99
C PRO A 51 -16.44 16.21 -22.50
N CYS A 52 -16.03 17.31 -21.89
CA CYS A 52 -16.20 17.54 -20.46
C CYS A 52 -17.66 17.51 -20.01
N LYS A 53 -18.60 17.92 -20.87
CA LYS A 53 -20.04 17.81 -20.56
C LYS A 53 -20.51 16.39 -20.23
N ILE A 54 -19.88 15.34 -20.77
CA ILE A 54 -20.19 13.94 -20.42
C ILE A 54 -19.73 13.65 -18.99
N THR A 55 -18.54 14.12 -18.62
CA THR A 55 -17.99 13.97 -17.26
C THR A 55 -18.85 14.73 -16.24
N LEU A 56 -19.31 15.93 -16.58
CA LEU A 56 -20.24 16.71 -15.76
C LEU A 56 -21.59 16.01 -15.59
N LEU A 57 -22.15 15.46 -16.67
CA LEU A 57 -23.37 14.67 -16.62
C LEU A 57 -23.22 13.48 -15.66
N LYS A 58 -22.09 12.77 -15.70
CA LYS A 58 -21.81 11.65 -14.78
C LYS A 58 -21.73 12.08 -13.31
N TYR A 59 -21.26 13.30 -13.02
CA TYR A 59 -21.31 13.84 -11.65
C TYR A 59 -22.72 14.13 -11.15
N THR A 60 -23.71 14.37 -12.02
CA THR A 60 -25.09 14.59 -11.59
C THR A 60 -25.70 13.37 -10.89
N LEU A 61 -25.13 12.17 -11.04
CA LEU A 61 -25.51 10.98 -10.28
C LEU A 61 -25.48 11.20 -8.76
N PHE A 62 -24.59 12.07 -8.28
CA PHE A 62 -24.50 12.38 -6.85
C PHE A 62 -25.72 13.17 -6.38
N ASN A 63 -26.27 14.06 -7.21
CA ASN A 63 -27.49 14.82 -6.93
C ASN A 63 -27.52 15.40 -5.50
N GLY A 64 -26.44 16.06 -5.08
CA GLY A 64 -26.26 16.62 -3.73
C GLY A 64 -25.93 15.60 -2.63
N SER A 65 -25.97 14.30 -2.91
CA SER A 65 -25.53 13.26 -1.98
C SER A 65 -24.01 13.20 -1.93
N ALA A 66 -23.45 12.88 -0.76
CA ALA A 66 -22.01 12.69 -0.59
C ALA A 66 -21.51 11.37 -1.21
N PHE A 67 -22.44 10.48 -1.56
CA PHE A 67 -22.16 9.08 -1.82
C PHE A 67 -23.18 8.43 -2.77
N VAL A 68 -22.71 7.54 -3.64
CA VAL A 68 -23.57 6.79 -4.58
C VAL A 68 -23.23 5.31 -4.61
N SER A 69 -24.21 4.48 -4.94
CA SER A 69 -24.07 3.02 -5.02
C SER A 69 -23.23 2.60 -6.24
N SER A 70 -22.25 1.70 -6.04
CA SER A 70 -21.35 1.25 -7.11
C SER A 70 -22.06 0.63 -8.31
N PRO A 71 -23.09 -0.23 -8.17
CA PRO A 71 -23.84 -0.73 -9.32
C PRO A 71 -24.42 0.36 -10.22
N VAL A 72 -25.03 1.40 -9.63
CA VAL A 72 -25.62 2.52 -10.39
C VAL A 72 -24.53 3.34 -11.07
N PHE A 73 -23.46 3.66 -10.32
CA PHE A 73 -22.31 4.37 -10.85
C PHE A 73 -21.67 3.60 -12.01
N ASN A 74 -21.34 2.32 -11.81
CA ASN A 74 -20.67 1.48 -12.79
C ASN A 74 -21.50 1.33 -14.07
N ALA A 75 -22.81 1.13 -13.96
CA ALA A 75 -23.69 0.99 -15.12
C ALA A 75 -23.71 2.25 -16.01
N PHE A 76 -23.71 3.43 -15.42
CA PHE A 76 -23.76 4.69 -16.16
C PHE A 76 -22.37 5.16 -16.62
N VAL A 77 -21.36 5.04 -15.75
CA VAL A 77 -20.02 5.59 -15.99
C VAL A 77 -19.21 4.70 -16.92
N ALA A 78 -19.49 3.40 -17.00
CA ALA A 78 -18.85 2.50 -17.96
C ALA A 78 -19.20 2.80 -19.42
N LEU A 79 -20.26 3.59 -19.68
CA LEU A 79 -20.56 4.07 -21.02
C LEU A 79 -19.39 4.90 -21.55
N GLY A 80 -18.99 4.65 -22.80
CA GLY A 80 -17.88 5.35 -23.44
C GLY A 80 -18.14 6.85 -23.62
N PRO A 81 -17.11 7.64 -23.96
CA PRO A 81 -17.20 9.09 -24.12
C PRO A 81 -17.84 9.54 -25.45
N VAL A 82 -18.92 8.88 -25.88
CA VAL A 82 -19.62 9.18 -27.14
C VAL A 82 -20.92 9.93 -26.84
N GLU A 83 -21.05 11.16 -27.32
CA GLU A 83 -22.19 12.05 -26.98
C GLU A 83 -23.56 11.45 -27.29
N SER A 84 -23.70 10.65 -28.35
CA SER A 84 -24.98 10.03 -28.74
C SER A 84 -25.49 8.99 -27.73
N LEU A 85 -24.67 8.58 -26.77
CA LEU A 85 -25.06 7.68 -25.69
C LEU A 85 -25.76 8.39 -24.53
N TYR A 86 -25.79 9.72 -24.54
CA TYR A 86 -26.23 10.52 -23.39
C TYR A 86 -27.36 11.47 -23.74
N ASP A 87 -28.25 11.65 -22.77
CA ASP A 87 -29.19 12.75 -22.73
C ASP A 87 -28.67 13.81 -21.77
N PHE A 88 -28.45 15.02 -22.28
CA PHE A 88 -27.91 16.15 -21.51
C PHE A 88 -28.99 17.06 -20.92
N THR A 89 -30.27 16.71 -21.02
CA THR A 89 -31.38 17.52 -20.51
C THR A 89 -31.36 17.72 -18.99
N SER A 90 -30.65 16.87 -18.25
CA SER A 90 -30.44 17.02 -16.81
C SER A 90 -29.38 18.07 -16.44
N LEU A 91 -28.55 18.51 -17.39
CA LEU A 91 -27.59 19.59 -17.17
C LEU A 91 -28.24 20.94 -17.36
N SER A 92 -27.96 21.87 -16.45
CA SER A 92 -28.36 23.26 -16.62
C SER A 92 -27.58 23.92 -17.77
N PRO A 93 -28.09 25.02 -18.36
CA PRO A 93 -27.35 25.80 -19.34
C PRO A 93 -25.96 26.24 -18.84
N GLU A 94 -25.84 26.56 -17.55
CA GLU A 94 -24.58 26.92 -16.91
C GLU A 94 -23.61 25.74 -16.87
N ALA A 95 -24.10 24.53 -16.55
CA ALA A 95 -23.28 23.32 -16.55
C ALA A 95 -22.81 22.93 -17.96
N LEU A 96 -23.66 23.11 -18.98
CA LEU A 96 -23.27 22.91 -20.39
C LEU A 96 -22.21 23.92 -20.83
N ALA A 97 -22.39 25.20 -20.50
CA ALA A 97 -21.43 26.25 -20.80
C ALA A 97 -20.08 26.03 -20.08
N LEU A 98 -20.12 25.53 -18.83
CA LEU A 98 -18.93 25.13 -18.10
C LEU A 98 -18.21 23.97 -18.81
N GLY A 99 -18.93 22.94 -19.24
CA GLY A 99 -18.37 21.82 -20.00
C GLY A 99 -17.60 22.28 -21.24
N GLU A 100 -18.19 23.14 -22.06
CA GLU A 100 -17.51 23.72 -23.23
C GLU A 100 -16.29 24.57 -22.85
N SER A 101 -16.38 25.32 -21.74
CA SER A 101 -15.26 26.12 -21.27
C SER A 101 -14.09 25.26 -20.79
N LEU A 102 -14.37 24.12 -20.16
CA LEU A 102 -13.35 23.17 -19.72
C LEU A 102 -12.62 22.57 -20.93
N ASP A 103 -13.37 22.13 -21.95
CA ASP A 103 -12.81 21.60 -23.21
C ASP A 103 -11.91 22.65 -23.91
N ARG A 104 -12.32 23.92 -23.96
CA ARG A 104 -11.53 25.01 -24.57
C ARG A 104 -10.28 25.37 -23.79
N ASN A 105 -10.30 25.21 -22.46
CA ASN A 105 -9.24 25.67 -21.56
C ASN A 105 -8.30 24.53 -21.11
N GLY A 106 -8.23 23.44 -21.89
CA GLY A 106 -7.25 22.38 -21.70
C GLY A 106 -7.51 21.48 -20.49
N ALA A 107 -8.75 21.44 -19.98
CA ALA A 107 -9.11 20.43 -19.00
C ALA A 107 -9.14 19.04 -19.66
N VAL A 108 -8.75 18.01 -18.91
CA VAL A 108 -8.80 16.61 -19.35
C VAL A 108 -9.98 15.94 -18.66
N CYS A 109 -10.97 15.54 -19.43
CA CYS A 109 -12.16 14.86 -18.94
C CYS A 109 -12.16 13.42 -19.45
N GLN A 110 -12.20 12.47 -18.53
CA GLN A 110 -12.15 11.05 -18.85
C GLN A 110 -13.15 10.26 -18.02
N SER A 111 -13.73 9.26 -18.66
CA SER A 111 -14.69 8.37 -18.01
C SER A 111 -14.73 7.01 -18.71
N GLY A 112 -14.99 5.96 -17.94
CA GLY A 112 -15.04 4.59 -18.45
C GLY A 112 -14.37 3.62 -17.50
N ILE A 113 -13.87 2.51 -18.05
CA ILE A 113 -13.17 1.46 -17.31
C ILE A 113 -11.67 1.57 -17.60
N ASN A 114 -10.86 1.81 -16.56
CA ASN A 114 -9.41 1.88 -16.71
C ASN A 114 -8.77 0.49 -16.87
N GLU A 115 -7.47 0.48 -17.16
CA GLU A 115 -6.65 -0.74 -17.32
C GLU A 115 -6.59 -1.60 -16.04
N TRP A 116 -6.93 -1.05 -14.87
CA TRP A 116 -7.10 -1.81 -13.62
C TRP A 116 -8.50 -2.42 -13.44
N GLY A 117 -9.39 -2.26 -14.42
CA GLY A 117 -10.76 -2.75 -14.38
C GLY A 117 -11.71 -1.93 -13.51
N ALA A 118 -11.27 -0.77 -13.02
CA ALA A 118 -12.10 0.12 -12.21
C ALA A 118 -12.85 1.12 -13.07
N THR A 119 -14.16 1.23 -12.83
CA THR A 119 -14.97 2.29 -13.43
C THR A 119 -14.67 3.61 -12.74
N HIS A 120 -14.37 4.64 -13.51
CA HIS A 120 -14.04 5.96 -12.97
C HIS A 120 -14.59 7.09 -13.84
N ASN A 121 -14.76 8.24 -13.21
CA ASN A 121 -15.08 9.51 -13.86
C ASN A 121 -14.20 10.59 -13.21
N VAL A 122 -13.44 11.32 -14.02
CA VAL A 122 -12.50 12.32 -13.54
C VAL A 122 -12.37 13.49 -14.50
N ALA A 123 -12.30 14.69 -13.93
CA ALA A 123 -11.93 15.90 -14.63
C ALA A 123 -10.64 16.44 -13.99
N THR A 124 -9.66 16.77 -14.82
CA THR A 124 -8.38 17.34 -14.42
C THR A 124 -8.23 18.72 -15.02
N GLY A 125 -7.86 19.72 -14.22
CA GLY A 125 -7.69 21.10 -14.66
C GLY A 125 -7.01 21.95 -13.61
N THR A 126 -7.16 23.26 -13.70
CA THR A 126 -6.74 24.20 -12.66
C THR A 126 -7.61 24.06 -11.41
N ALA A 127 -7.11 24.50 -10.25
CA ALA A 127 -7.88 24.52 -9.01
C ALA A 127 -9.24 25.24 -9.16
N GLN A 128 -9.25 26.37 -9.88
CA GLN A 128 -10.47 27.13 -10.15
C GLN A 128 -11.47 26.34 -10.99
N GLN A 129 -11.02 25.69 -12.07
CA GLN A 129 -11.90 24.88 -12.91
C GLN A 129 -12.57 23.74 -12.13
N ILE A 130 -11.84 23.09 -11.22
CA ILE A 130 -12.42 22.05 -10.36
C ILE A 130 -13.42 22.65 -9.37
N LEU A 131 -13.13 23.83 -8.82
CA LEU A 131 -14.05 24.52 -7.91
C LEU A 131 -15.35 24.91 -8.63
N ASP A 132 -15.24 25.40 -9.86
CA ASP A 132 -16.39 25.76 -10.70
C ASP A 132 -17.30 24.54 -10.96
N ILE A 133 -16.73 23.34 -11.15
CA ILE A 133 -17.51 22.08 -11.29
C ILE A 133 -18.31 21.82 -10.02
N ILE A 134 -17.68 21.90 -8.84
CA ILE A 134 -18.33 21.63 -7.55
C ILE A 134 -19.50 22.58 -7.34
N LEU A 135 -19.26 23.89 -7.53
CA LEU A 135 -20.25 24.94 -7.28
C LEU A 135 -21.39 24.90 -8.28
N THR A 136 -21.10 24.70 -9.58
CA THR A 136 -22.12 24.69 -10.64
C THR A 136 -23.05 23.49 -10.52
N LEU A 137 -22.51 22.32 -10.15
CA LEU A 137 -23.30 21.09 -10.02
C LEU A 137 -23.85 20.86 -8.59
N GLY A 138 -23.48 21.70 -7.62
CA GLY A 138 -23.88 21.53 -6.22
C GLY A 138 -23.39 20.21 -5.61
N LEU A 139 -22.16 19.80 -5.93
CA LEU A 139 -21.62 18.51 -5.47
C LEU A 139 -21.33 18.54 -3.96
N SER A 140 -21.76 17.51 -3.25
CA SER A 140 -21.46 17.34 -1.82
C SER A 140 -20.07 16.75 -1.65
N VAL A 141 -19.06 17.61 -1.65
CA VAL A 141 -17.65 17.25 -1.45
C VAL A 141 -17.26 17.41 0.02
N ALA A 142 -16.30 16.62 0.50
CA ALA A 142 -15.78 16.76 1.86
C ALA A 142 -15.26 18.20 2.10
N PRO A 143 -15.66 18.89 3.18
CA PRO A 143 -15.30 20.30 3.42
C PRO A 143 -13.80 20.58 3.40
N GLN A 144 -12.99 19.64 3.90
CA GLN A 144 -11.54 19.75 3.87
C GLN A 144 -10.98 19.80 2.44
N MET A 145 -11.53 19.03 1.51
CA MET A 145 -11.10 19.05 0.11
C MET A 145 -11.48 20.34 -0.60
N VAL A 146 -12.68 20.86 -0.32
CA VAL A 146 -13.11 22.17 -0.82
C VAL A 146 -12.16 23.25 -0.32
N ARG A 147 -11.82 23.22 0.98
CA ARG A 147 -10.91 24.19 1.58
C ARG A 147 -9.49 24.10 1.01
N GLU A 148 -8.99 22.90 0.76
CA GLU A 148 -7.69 22.71 0.09
C GLU A 148 -7.69 23.30 -1.32
N LEU A 149 -8.79 23.12 -2.05
CA LEU A 149 -8.95 23.67 -3.38
C LEU A 149 -9.02 25.20 -3.37
N GLU A 150 -9.81 25.79 -2.46
CA GLU A 150 -9.90 27.25 -2.27
C GLU A 150 -8.53 27.87 -1.97
N LEU A 151 -7.72 27.23 -1.11
CA LEU A 151 -6.37 27.70 -0.81
C LEU A 151 -5.40 27.54 -1.99
N ALA A 152 -5.68 26.62 -2.91
CA ALA A 152 -4.92 26.45 -4.13
C ALA A 152 -5.31 27.48 -5.21
N VAL A 153 -6.54 28.00 -5.20
CA VAL A 153 -6.96 29.08 -6.08
C VAL A 153 -6.16 30.35 -5.78
N GLY A 154 -5.37 30.81 -6.75
CA GLY A 154 -4.58 32.04 -6.63
C GLY A 154 -3.32 31.89 -5.78
N ARG A 155 -2.87 30.66 -5.51
CA ARG A 155 -1.61 30.37 -4.83
C ARG A 155 -0.41 30.92 -5.62
N THR A 156 0.58 31.48 -4.91
CA THR A 156 1.74 32.17 -5.53
C THR A 156 3.11 31.66 -5.06
N ASP A 157 3.17 30.54 -4.32
CA ASP A 157 4.40 30.03 -3.72
C ASP A 157 5.23 29.14 -4.67
N GLY A 158 4.87 29.10 -5.96
CA GLY A 158 5.59 28.36 -6.99
C GLY A 158 5.16 26.88 -7.13
N CYS A 159 4.19 26.41 -6.34
CA CYS A 159 3.64 25.06 -6.47
C CYS A 159 2.57 25.00 -7.57
N ASP A 160 3.02 24.92 -8.83
CA ASP A 160 2.13 24.82 -10.00
C ASP A 160 1.68 23.38 -10.24
N THR A 161 0.42 23.09 -9.92
CA THR A 161 -0.14 21.74 -10.03
C THR A 161 -1.56 21.81 -10.57
N ARG A 162 -1.93 20.82 -11.39
CA ARG A 162 -3.33 20.61 -11.74
C ARG A 162 -4.02 19.87 -10.61
N TRP A 163 -5.33 19.99 -10.59
CA TRP A 163 -6.22 19.36 -9.65
C TRP A 163 -7.16 18.43 -10.39
N SER A 164 -7.47 17.31 -9.74
CA SER A 164 -8.39 16.31 -10.25
C SER A 164 -9.56 16.18 -9.28
N ILE A 165 -10.77 16.15 -9.82
CA ILE A 165 -11.95 15.60 -9.14
C ILE A 165 -12.18 14.21 -9.68
N LEU A 166 -12.13 13.20 -8.81
CA LEU A 166 -12.21 11.78 -9.13
C LEU A 166 -13.40 11.14 -8.41
N THR A 167 -14.09 10.28 -9.13
CA THR A 167 -15.03 9.31 -8.57
C THR A 167 -14.66 7.93 -9.09
N VAL A 168 -14.50 6.98 -8.17
CA VAL A 168 -14.13 5.60 -8.47
C VAL A 168 -14.77 4.69 -7.43
N SER A 169 -15.24 3.54 -7.88
CA SER A 169 -15.82 2.52 -6.99
C SER A 169 -14.80 2.03 -5.97
N ARG A 170 -15.18 2.02 -4.70
CA ARG A 170 -14.31 1.64 -3.57
C ARG A 170 -15.00 0.67 -2.64
N LEU A 171 -14.22 0.11 -1.73
CA LEU A 171 -14.70 -0.77 -0.68
C LEU A 171 -14.87 -0.01 0.64
N PHE A 172 -16.01 -0.22 1.26
CA PHE A 172 -16.35 0.26 2.59
C PHE A 172 -16.53 -0.95 3.50
N GLN A 173 -16.03 -0.83 4.71
CA GLN A 173 -16.20 -1.82 5.76
C GLN A 173 -17.23 -1.31 6.77
N PHE A 174 -18.13 -2.17 7.23
CA PHE A 174 -19.12 -1.82 8.25
C PHE A 174 -19.18 -2.90 9.33
N PRO A 175 -19.35 -2.54 10.62
CA PRO A 175 -19.41 -3.51 11.70
C PRO A 175 -20.70 -4.32 11.60
N SER A 176 -20.59 -5.65 11.45
CA SER A 176 -21.76 -6.54 11.47
C SER A 176 -22.28 -6.74 12.89
N THR A 177 -21.38 -6.74 13.87
CA THR A 177 -21.65 -6.84 15.30
C THR A 177 -20.73 -5.86 16.02
N VAL A 178 -21.26 -5.06 16.94
CA VAL A 178 -20.44 -4.11 17.70
C VAL A 178 -19.46 -4.86 18.60
N GLY A 179 -18.18 -4.44 18.56
CA GLY A 179 -17.11 -5.10 19.32
C GLY A 179 -16.50 -6.33 18.64
N ASP A 180 -16.92 -6.67 17.41
CA ASP A 180 -16.28 -7.69 16.58
C ASP A 180 -15.49 -7.03 15.43
N ALA A 181 -14.27 -7.49 15.20
CA ALA A 181 -13.44 -7.05 14.08
C ALA A 181 -13.90 -7.63 12.73
N ASN A 182 -14.87 -8.56 12.69
CA ASN A 182 -15.41 -9.10 11.44
C ASN A 182 -16.39 -8.12 10.76
N PHE A 183 -15.83 -7.22 9.95
CA PHE A 183 -16.61 -6.22 9.23
C PHE A 183 -17.18 -6.79 7.94
N GLY A 184 -18.45 -6.47 7.67
CA GLY A 184 -19.05 -6.62 6.36
C GLY A 184 -18.41 -5.65 5.36
N LYS A 185 -18.58 -5.94 4.07
CA LYS A 185 -17.98 -5.17 2.98
C LYS A 185 -19.05 -4.72 2.00
N LEU A 186 -19.01 -3.46 1.59
CA LEU A 186 -19.91 -2.85 0.62
C LEU A 186 -19.10 -2.07 -0.40
N SER A 187 -19.50 -2.10 -1.67
CA SER A 187 -18.89 -1.24 -2.67
C SER A 187 -19.79 -0.05 -2.98
N ALA A 188 -19.20 1.14 -2.92
CA ALA A 188 -19.85 2.38 -3.31
C ALA A 188 -18.82 3.47 -3.62
N VAL A 189 -19.29 4.65 -4.03
CA VAL A 189 -18.46 5.67 -4.69
C VAL A 189 -18.65 7.01 -3.98
N ASP A 190 -17.53 7.63 -3.63
CA ASP A 190 -17.48 9.01 -3.16
C ASP A 190 -16.63 9.89 -4.06
N ILE A 191 -16.64 11.20 -3.80
CA ILE A 191 -15.85 12.17 -4.54
C ILE A 191 -14.52 12.38 -3.83
N ASN A 192 -13.42 12.21 -4.54
CA ASN A 192 -12.07 12.56 -4.10
C ASN A 192 -11.53 13.75 -4.91
N ILE A 193 -10.83 14.67 -4.26
CA ILE A 193 -10.19 15.81 -4.92
C ILE A 193 -8.74 15.91 -4.45
N PHE A 194 -7.83 16.05 -5.39
CA PHE A 194 -6.40 16.04 -5.11
C PHE A 194 -5.58 16.78 -6.17
N PRO A 195 -4.41 17.30 -5.82
CA PRO A 195 -3.44 17.81 -6.78
C PRO A 195 -2.66 16.67 -7.44
N ASP A 196 -2.15 16.90 -8.66
CA ASP A 196 -1.22 15.99 -9.35
C ASP A 196 0.07 15.78 -8.52
N TYR A 197 0.52 16.83 -7.81
CA TYR A 197 1.70 16.81 -6.95
C TYR A 197 1.30 16.97 -5.49
N THR A 198 1.57 15.95 -4.68
CA THR A 198 1.04 15.84 -3.31
C THR A 198 1.67 16.88 -2.37
N GLU A 199 2.94 17.22 -2.58
CA GLU A 199 3.64 18.30 -1.87
C GLU A 199 3.00 19.67 -2.10
N CYS A 200 2.23 19.84 -3.17
CA CYS A 200 1.41 21.02 -3.40
C CYS A 200 0.05 20.96 -2.69
N ARG A 201 -0.28 19.94 -1.91
CA ARG A 201 -1.51 19.93 -1.12
C ARG A 201 -1.38 20.88 0.09
N PRO A 202 -2.25 21.91 0.23
CA PRO A 202 -2.28 22.72 1.44
C PRO A 202 -2.67 21.90 2.67
N THR A 203 -2.05 22.16 3.82
CA THR A 203 -2.47 21.53 5.07
C THR A 203 -3.68 22.27 5.65
N VAL A 204 -4.82 21.59 5.71
CA VAL A 204 -6.06 22.11 6.32
C VAL A 204 -6.34 21.36 7.62
N LYS A 205 -6.69 22.12 8.66
CA LYS A 205 -7.22 21.57 9.92
C LYS A 205 -8.70 21.26 9.76
N ILE A 206 -9.11 20.06 10.18
CA ILE A 206 -10.52 19.67 10.21
C ILE A 206 -11.04 19.94 11.62
N ASP A 207 -11.87 20.97 11.74
CA ASP A 207 -12.57 21.30 12.98
C ASP A 207 -14.03 21.69 12.67
N ASP A 208 -14.80 21.96 13.72
CA ASP A 208 -16.21 22.33 13.64
C ASP A 208 -16.44 23.72 13.04
N SER A 209 -15.37 24.49 12.76
CA SER A 209 -15.51 25.79 12.07
C SER A 209 -15.81 25.63 10.57
N LEU A 210 -15.56 24.44 10.00
CA LEU A 210 -15.85 24.14 8.60
C LEU A 210 -17.30 23.68 8.38
N ILE A 211 -17.82 22.82 9.26
CA ILE A 211 -19.18 22.30 9.19
C ILE A 211 -19.66 21.84 10.57
N GLY A 212 -20.92 22.09 10.88
CA GLY A 212 -21.52 21.67 12.15
C GLY A 212 -21.80 20.17 12.19
N THR A 213 -22.11 19.68 13.39
CA THR A 213 -22.37 18.26 13.64
C THR A 213 -23.77 18.07 14.22
N LYS A 214 -24.43 16.97 13.84
CA LYS A 214 -25.69 16.51 14.46
C LYS A 214 -25.62 15.02 14.80
N VAL A 215 -26.36 14.62 15.82
CA VAL A 215 -26.47 13.22 16.21
C VAL A 215 -27.28 12.46 15.16
N ALA A 216 -26.70 11.39 14.61
CA ALA A 216 -27.40 10.46 13.73
C ALA A 216 -27.93 9.24 14.49
N LEU A 217 -27.13 8.69 15.40
CA LEU A 217 -27.50 7.51 16.19
C LEU A 217 -26.95 7.63 17.62
N LEU A 218 -27.79 7.36 18.62
CA LEU A 218 -27.35 7.22 20.01
C LEU A 218 -26.87 5.79 20.25
N THR A 219 -25.59 5.61 20.60
CA THR A 219 -24.96 4.29 20.73
C THR A 219 -25.11 3.66 22.11
N LYS A 220 -25.76 4.35 23.06
CA LYS A 220 -26.09 3.83 24.41
C LYS A 220 -24.88 3.26 25.17
N GLY A 221 -23.69 3.81 24.97
CA GLY A 221 -22.45 3.37 25.61
C GLY A 221 -21.58 2.45 24.76
N GLU A 222 -22.05 2.02 23.58
CA GLU A 222 -21.30 1.18 22.66
C GLU A 222 -20.40 2.01 21.74
N ASP A 223 -19.21 1.49 21.44
CA ASP A 223 -18.28 2.08 20.49
C ASP A 223 -18.09 1.16 19.30
N PHE A 224 -18.58 1.62 18.14
CA PHE A 224 -18.62 0.88 16.88
C PHE A 224 -17.23 0.66 16.27
N LEU A 225 -16.22 1.40 16.71
CA LEU A 225 -14.84 1.32 16.20
C LEU A 225 -13.85 0.83 17.26
N ARG A 226 -14.36 0.31 18.39
CA ARG A 226 -13.51 -0.24 19.45
C ARG A 226 -12.71 -1.48 19.02
N ALA A 227 -13.31 -2.34 18.19
CA ALA A 227 -12.68 -3.52 17.63
C ALA A 227 -12.84 -3.47 16.11
N VAL A 228 -11.74 -3.39 15.39
CA VAL A 228 -11.71 -3.20 13.94
C VAL A 228 -10.68 -4.12 13.29
N PRO A 229 -10.83 -4.44 11.99
CA PRO A 229 -9.76 -5.03 11.21
C PRO A 229 -8.49 -4.19 11.27
N ASP A 230 -7.32 -4.83 11.30
CA ASP A 230 -6.01 -4.17 11.31
C ASP A 230 -5.88 -3.13 10.19
N SER A 231 -6.48 -3.40 9.02
CA SER A 231 -6.49 -2.47 7.88
C SER A 231 -7.02 -1.08 8.25
N LEU A 232 -8.01 -0.97 9.13
CA LEU A 232 -8.60 0.31 9.52
C LEU A 232 -7.75 1.11 10.51
N THR A 233 -6.60 0.58 10.93
CA THR A 233 -5.67 1.27 11.84
C THR A 233 -4.47 1.89 11.12
N LEU A 234 -4.34 1.65 9.81
CA LEU A 234 -3.14 1.95 9.05
C LEU A 234 -3.07 3.41 8.57
N PHE A 235 -4.22 4.03 8.26
CA PHE A 235 -4.28 5.34 7.61
C PHE A 235 -5.12 6.35 8.39
N PRO A 236 -4.89 7.66 8.21
CA PRO A 236 -5.61 8.68 8.95
C PRO A 236 -7.04 8.86 8.42
N TYR A 237 -7.97 9.11 9.35
CA TYR A 237 -9.39 9.37 9.08
C TYR A 237 -9.75 10.83 9.33
N SER A 238 -10.79 11.31 8.63
CA SER A 238 -11.29 12.68 8.66
C SER A 238 -12.31 12.96 9.78
N PHE A 239 -12.49 12.01 10.71
CA PHE A 239 -13.46 12.09 11.79
C PHE A 239 -12.83 11.64 13.11
N SER A 240 -13.36 12.15 14.23
CA SER A 240 -12.91 11.78 15.57
C SER A 240 -13.42 10.39 15.96
N SER A 241 -12.56 9.51 16.48
CA SER A 241 -12.95 8.17 16.93
C SER A 241 -11.96 7.55 17.90
N SER A 242 -12.23 6.30 18.30
CA SER A 242 -11.31 5.45 19.07
C SER A 242 -10.22 4.78 18.24
N LEU A 243 -10.21 4.94 16.91
CA LEU A 243 -9.14 4.43 16.06
C LEU A 243 -7.78 5.05 16.43
N PRO A 244 -6.66 4.31 16.25
CA PRO A 244 -5.33 4.84 16.48
C PRO A 244 -5.07 6.11 15.66
N LEU A 245 -4.45 7.11 16.30
CA LEU A 245 -4.12 8.35 15.62
C LEU A 245 -2.93 8.14 14.68
N VAL A 246 -3.21 8.17 13.37
CA VAL A 246 -2.17 8.14 12.32
C VAL A 246 -1.91 9.57 11.86
N SER A 247 -0.63 9.94 11.70
CA SER A 247 -0.26 11.27 11.21
C SER A 247 -0.70 11.47 9.76
N ARG A 248 -1.31 12.62 9.47
CA ARG A 248 -1.58 13.05 8.09
C ARG A 248 -0.32 13.52 7.35
N GLN A 249 0.71 13.93 8.07
CA GLN A 249 2.00 14.29 7.48
C GLN A 249 2.91 13.07 7.48
N VAL A 250 3.43 12.73 6.31
CA VAL A 250 4.31 11.58 6.11
C VAL A 250 5.63 12.03 5.47
N PRO A 251 6.77 11.44 5.86
CA PRO A 251 8.03 11.65 5.17
C PRO A 251 7.92 11.27 3.69
N ALA A 252 8.46 12.11 2.81
CA ALA A 252 8.57 11.86 1.39
C ALA A 252 10.05 11.70 1.00
N GLY A 253 10.28 10.88 -0.03
CA GLY A 253 11.58 10.78 -0.68
C GLY A 253 11.84 11.98 -1.59
N VAL A 254 12.10 11.71 -2.87
CA VAL A 254 12.22 12.76 -3.89
C VAL A 254 10.82 13.18 -4.35
N THR A 255 10.57 14.49 -4.39
CA THR A 255 9.34 15.11 -4.89
C THR A 255 9.66 16.07 -6.03
N LYS A 256 8.68 16.43 -6.88
CA LYS A 256 8.88 17.38 -7.97
C LYS A 256 9.25 18.77 -7.46
N TYR A 257 8.54 19.25 -6.45
CA TYR A 257 8.87 20.50 -5.76
C TYR A 257 9.63 20.16 -4.47
N PRO A 258 10.93 20.49 -4.36
CA PRO A 258 11.66 20.26 -3.12
C PRO A 258 11.12 21.16 -2.00
N ALA A 259 11.12 20.67 -0.76
CA ALA A 259 10.80 21.50 0.39
C ALA A 259 11.73 22.74 0.39
N THR A 260 11.14 23.93 0.48
CA THR A 260 11.89 25.18 0.57
C THR A 260 12.62 25.21 1.92
N SER A 261 13.89 24.82 1.90
CA SER A 261 14.76 24.84 3.07
C SER A 261 15.01 26.28 3.50
N SER A 262 14.29 26.76 4.51
CA SER A 262 14.76 27.86 5.34
C SER A 262 15.84 27.35 6.29
N GLY A 263 17.03 27.03 5.76
CA GLY A 263 18.25 26.83 6.54
C GLY A 263 19.00 25.51 6.32
N GLY A 264 19.96 25.51 5.40
CA GLY A 264 21.29 24.85 5.52
C GLY A 264 21.42 23.32 5.70
N TYR A 265 20.36 22.59 6.03
CA TYR A 265 20.32 21.12 6.07
C TYR A 265 19.05 20.67 5.34
N GLN A 266 19.18 19.69 4.45
CA GLN A 266 18.06 19.20 3.65
C GLN A 266 17.09 18.41 4.56
N GLU A 267 16.05 19.09 5.03
CA GLU A 267 14.92 18.45 5.73
C GLU A 267 14.30 17.40 4.80
N VAL A 268 13.94 16.25 5.36
CA VAL A 268 13.16 15.24 4.65
C VAL A 268 11.83 15.91 4.28
N PRO A 269 11.49 16.08 2.99
CA PRO A 269 10.26 16.74 2.61
C PRO A 269 9.09 15.95 3.23
N THR A 270 8.12 16.64 3.80
CA THR A 270 6.90 15.99 4.28
C THR A 270 5.78 16.30 3.31
N VAL A 271 4.91 15.32 3.08
CA VAL A 271 3.72 15.50 2.24
C VAL A 271 2.47 15.21 3.04
N THR A 272 1.37 15.82 2.62
CA THR A 272 0.07 15.67 3.29
C THR A 272 -0.70 14.53 2.63
N GLN A 273 -0.85 13.40 3.34
CA GLN A 273 -1.64 12.29 2.85
C GLN A 273 -3.15 12.57 2.93
N PRO A 274 -3.97 11.90 2.11
CA PRO A 274 -5.39 12.13 2.09
C PRO A 274 -6.07 11.39 3.25
N LEU A 275 -7.25 11.86 3.63
CA LEU A 275 -7.96 11.34 4.79
C LEU A 275 -9.06 10.40 4.37
N LEU A 276 -9.05 9.20 4.95
CA LEU A 276 -10.15 8.27 4.82
C LEU A 276 -11.41 8.83 5.50
N ARG A 277 -12.57 8.39 5.05
CA ARG A 277 -13.88 8.94 5.44
C ARG A 277 -14.76 7.83 5.95
N ALA A 278 -15.77 8.20 6.72
CA ALA A 278 -16.86 7.31 7.07
C ALA A 278 -18.20 7.97 6.77
N TYR A 279 -19.21 7.14 6.61
CA TYR A 279 -20.56 7.54 6.24
C TYR A 279 -21.58 6.79 7.08
N PHE A 280 -22.67 7.47 7.46
CA PHE A 280 -23.81 6.88 8.13
C PHE A 280 -25.08 7.49 7.53
N GLY A 281 -26.03 6.66 7.10
CA GLY A 281 -27.24 7.16 6.44
C GLY A 281 -26.98 7.97 5.16
N GLY A 282 -25.83 7.77 4.51
CA GLY A 282 -25.42 8.53 3.31
C GLY A 282 -24.74 9.87 3.60
N CYS A 283 -24.60 10.23 4.88
CA CYS A 283 -23.96 11.45 5.34
C CYS A 283 -22.56 11.20 5.85
N ARG A 284 -21.63 12.15 5.63
CA ARG A 284 -20.27 12.06 6.16
C ARG A 284 -20.29 12.11 7.68
N VAL A 285 -19.54 11.20 8.28
CA VAL A 285 -19.34 11.10 9.73
C VAL A 285 -18.30 12.11 10.19
N ARG A 286 -18.53 12.70 11.36
CA ARG A 286 -17.68 13.70 12.00
C ARG A 286 -17.09 13.20 13.31
N GLU A 287 -17.86 12.39 14.04
CA GLU A 287 -17.42 11.76 15.28
C GLU A 287 -18.13 10.41 15.51
N VAL A 288 -17.39 9.44 16.03
CA VAL A 288 -17.91 8.16 16.52
C VAL A 288 -17.35 7.91 17.91
N ASN A 289 -18.22 7.80 18.90
CA ASN A 289 -17.82 7.52 20.28
C ASN A 289 -18.91 6.71 21.01
N THR A 290 -18.75 6.51 22.32
CA THR A 290 -19.70 5.79 23.17
C THR A 290 -21.04 6.51 23.40
N THR A 291 -21.14 7.80 23.03
CA THR A 291 -22.36 8.60 23.16
C THR A 291 -23.21 8.56 21.88
N GLY A 292 -22.56 8.51 20.72
CA GLY A 292 -23.27 8.52 19.44
C GLY A 292 -22.38 8.43 18.21
N ILE A 293 -23.05 8.28 17.07
CA ILE A 293 -22.51 8.55 15.73
C ILE A 293 -23.02 9.93 15.32
N PHE A 294 -22.10 10.83 14.98
CA PHE A 294 -22.38 12.20 14.60
C PHE A 294 -22.02 12.42 13.13
N ILE A 295 -22.92 13.08 12.40
CA ILE A 295 -22.79 13.40 10.97
C ILE A 295 -22.83 14.91 10.74
N GLU A 296 -22.53 15.34 9.53
CA GLU A 296 -22.70 16.74 9.09
C GLU A 296 -24.15 17.22 9.31
N ASP A 297 -24.31 18.42 9.87
CA ASP A 297 -25.62 19.00 10.20
C ASP A 297 -26.49 19.32 8.97
N THR A 298 -25.85 19.71 7.87
CA THR A 298 -26.47 20.02 6.58
C THR A 298 -26.98 18.81 5.79
N CYS A 299 -26.63 17.58 6.20
CA CYS A 299 -26.94 16.38 5.43
C CYS A 299 -28.22 15.69 5.91
N GLU A 300 -29.13 15.36 4.98
CA GLU A 300 -30.33 14.59 5.27
C GLU A 300 -30.08 13.09 5.07
N MET A 301 -30.49 12.28 6.07
CA MET A 301 -30.25 10.84 6.05
C MET A 301 -31.16 10.12 5.05
N SER A 302 -30.59 9.13 4.37
CA SER A 302 -31.30 8.24 3.47
C SER A 302 -31.55 6.88 4.14
N ALA A 303 -32.82 6.46 4.13
CA ALA A 303 -33.23 5.15 4.64
C ALA A 303 -32.52 3.99 3.91
N HIS A 304 -32.14 4.16 2.64
CA HIS A 304 -31.37 3.16 1.91
C HIS A 304 -29.98 2.91 2.53
N TRP A 305 -29.30 3.99 2.94
CA TRP A 305 -27.95 3.90 3.49
C TRP A 305 -27.95 3.59 4.99
N GLU A 306 -29.02 3.94 5.69
CA GLU A 306 -29.16 3.69 7.13
C GLU A 306 -29.10 2.20 7.47
N SER A 307 -29.61 1.32 6.59
CA SER A 307 -29.57 -0.13 6.81
C SER A 307 -28.17 -0.74 6.83
N TYR A 308 -27.18 -0.06 6.26
CA TYR A 308 -25.78 -0.50 6.27
C TYR A 308 -25.01 -0.04 7.51
N GLY A 309 -25.63 0.80 8.36
CA GLY A 309 -25.00 1.33 9.57
C GLY A 309 -23.79 2.23 9.27
N LEU A 310 -22.77 2.12 10.11
CA LEU A 310 -21.51 2.88 9.98
C LEU A 310 -20.63 2.27 8.89
N MET A 311 -20.43 2.98 7.80
CA MET A 311 -19.57 2.56 6.68
C MET A 311 -18.26 3.34 6.72
N VAL A 312 -17.13 2.64 6.84
CA VAL A 312 -15.80 3.22 6.94
C VAL A 312 -15.00 2.88 5.69
N HIS A 313 -14.27 3.84 5.11
CA HIS A 313 -13.35 3.57 4.01
C HIS A 313 -12.35 2.47 4.39
N SER A 314 -12.27 1.46 3.52
CA SER A 314 -11.22 0.45 3.56
C SER A 314 -10.02 0.93 2.77
N PRO A 315 -8.80 0.79 3.30
CA PRO A 315 -7.61 0.76 2.46
C PRO A 315 -7.67 -0.43 1.50
N ASP A 316 -7.00 -0.29 0.35
CA ASP A 316 -6.91 -1.37 -0.65
C ASP A 316 -5.71 -2.24 -0.35
N ASP A 317 -5.92 -3.55 -0.24
CA ASP A 317 -4.85 -4.53 -0.05
C ASP A 317 -4.53 -5.22 -1.37
N LEU A 318 -3.29 -5.06 -1.83
CA LEU A 318 -2.74 -5.79 -2.98
C LEU A 318 -1.69 -6.78 -2.49
N PRO A 319 -2.10 -7.98 -2.03
CA PRO A 319 -1.19 -8.95 -1.47
C PRO A 319 -0.33 -9.60 -2.55
N LEU A 320 0.95 -9.78 -2.25
CA LEU A 320 1.87 -10.62 -3.01
C LEU A 320 2.13 -11.89 -2.22
N CYS A 321 1.74 -13.05 -2.74
CA CYS A 321 1.82 -14.30 -1.99
C CYS A 321 2.88 -15.24 -2.58
N SER A 322 3.58 -15.96 -1.70
CA SER A 322 4.41 -17.09 -2.14
C SER A 322 3.54 -18.27 -2.57
N THR A 323 4.16 -19.24 -3.25
CA THR A 323 3.52 -20.53 -3.61
C THR A 323 2.97 -21.30 -2.40
N GLY A 324 3.53 -21.06 -1.21
CA GLY A 324 3.10 -21.65 0.07
C GLY A 324 1.99 -20.89 0.80
N GLY A 325 1.40 -19.85 0.20
CA GLY A 325 0.29 -19.09 0.79
C GLY A 325 0.70 -18.05 1.82
N VAL A 326 1.97 -17.64 1.87
CA VAL A 326 2.47 -16.60 2.80
C VAL A 326 2.56 -15.28 2.06
N CYS A 327 1.80 -14.27 2.52
CA CYS A 327 1.57 -13.04 1.79
C CYS A 327 2.31 -11.83 2.36
N ILE A 328 2.71 -10.92 1.48
CA ILE A 328 3.10 -9.54 1.78
C ILE A 328 1.89 -8.70 1.43
N HIS A 329 1.28 -8.11 2.44
CA HIS A 329 0.15 -7.21 2.26
C HIS A 329 0.67 -5.82 1.92
N ASN A 330 0.15 -5.24 0.85
CA ASN A 330 0.45 -3.88 0.43
C ASN A 330 -0.84 -3.09 0.56
N TYR A 331 -1.00 -2.45 1.71
CA TYR A 331 -2.14 -1.58 1.95
C TYR A 331 -1.86 -0.21 1.36
N PHE A 332 -2.74 0.23 0.48
CA PHE A 332 -2.73 1.56 -0.09
C PHE A 332 -3.86 2.37 0.52
N ASN A 333 -3.59 3.65 0.78
CA ASN A 333 -4.67 4.58 0.98
C ASN A 333 -5.53 4.58 -0.29
N SER A 334 -6.75 4.07 -0.19
CA SER A 334 -7.66 3.81 -1.31
C SER A 334 -8.16 5.09 -1.99
N LEU A 335 -7.54 6.23 -1.72
CA LEU A 335 -7.83 7.51 -2.35
C LEU A 335 -7.32 7.62 -3.80
N TRP A 336 -6.47 6.70 -4.27
CA TRP A 336 -5.99 6.57 -5.67
C TRP A 336 -5.72 7.93 -6.32
N GLU A 337 -4.82 8.71 -5.72
CA GLU A 337 -4.51 10.06 -6.19
C GLU A 337 -3.48 9.97 -7.31
N TRP A 338 -3.87 10.17 -8.56
CA TRP A 338 -2.99 9.95 -9.71
C TRP A 338 -2.74 11.19 -10.55
N LEU A 339 -1.56 11.25 -11.15
CA LEU A 339 -1.26 12.21 -12.19
C LEU A 339 -1.77 11.70 -13.54
N ASN A 340 -2.54 12.53 -14.25
CA ASN A 340 -2.98 12.23 -15.61
C ASN A 340 -1.98 12.76 -16.63
N TYR A 341 -1.64 12.01 -17.67
CA TYR A 341 -0.87 12.53 -18.80
C TYR A 341 -1.44 12.00 -20.11
N VAL A 342 -1.43 12.84 -21.15
CA VAL A 342 -1.85 12.47 -22.49
C VAL A 342 -0.61 12.56 -23.37
N SER A 343 -0.26 11.46 -24.00
CA SER A 343 0.93 11.39 -24.85
C SER A 343 0.58 11.80 -26.27
N GLU A 344 1.49 12.50 -26.97
CA GLU A 344 1.23 12.97 -28.34
C GLU A 344 1.02 11.83 -29.34
N ASP A 345 1.63 10.68 -29.10
CA ASP A 345 1.52 9.48 -29.94
C ASP A 345 0.23 8.68 -29.70
N GLN A 346 -0.44 8.88 -28.56
CA GLN A 346 -1.72 8.22 -28.21
C GLN A 346 -2.67 9.25 -27.59
N PRO A 347 -3.22 10.18 -28.39
CA PRO A 347 -4.05 11.28 -27.90
C PRO A 347 -5.40 10.82 -27.35
N ASP A 348 -5.82 9.59 -27.66
CA ASP A 348 -7.04 8.95 -27.17
C ASP A 348 -6.84 8.14 -25.88
N ARG A 349 -5.59 8.02 -25.41
CA ARG A 349 -5.23 7.33 -24.17
C ARG A 349 -4.87 8.32 -23.08
N ALA A 350 -5.53 8.20 -21.94
CA ALA A 350 -5.10 8.86 -20.71
C ALA A 350 -4.18 7.93 -19.93
N GLY A 351 -2.91 8.30 -19.79
CA GLY A 351 -1.98 7.67 -18.87
C GLY A 351 -2.23 8.11 -17.43
N MET A 352 -2.11 7.18 -16.49
CA MET A 352 -2.35 7.40 -15.06
C MET A 352 -1.19 6.82 -14.26
N VAL A 353 -0.58 7.63 -13.39
CA VAL A 353 0.41 7.14 -12.42
C VAL A 353 0.02 7.60 -11.02
N VAL A 354 -0.18 6.65 -10.11
CA VAL A 354 -0.69 6.92 -8.75
C VAL A 354 0.43 7.42 -7.83
N ASN A 355 0.15 8.47 -7.06
CA ASN A 355 0.90 8.84 -5.88
C ASN A 355 0.50 7.90 -4.74
N SER A 356 1.41 7.04 -4.31
CA SER A 356 1.08 5.95 -3.38
C SER A 356 1.42 6.30 -1.93
N PHE A 357 0.42 6.17 -1.07
CA PHE A 357 0.59 6.09 0.38
C PHE A 357 0.44 4.63 0.76
N ARG A 358 1.54 3.99 1.14
CA ARG A 358 1.61 2.54 1.29
C ARG A 358 2.12 2.15 2.66
N ILE A 359 1.42 1.21 3.26
CA ILE A 359 1.90 0.43 4.40
C ILE A 359 2.06 -1.01 3.95
N ARG A 360 3.21 -1.60 4.32
CA ARG A 360 3.59 -2.93 3.89
C ARG A 360 4.03 -3.75 5.08
N TYR A 361 3.49 -4.95 5.20
CA TYR A 361 3.92 -5.96 6.16
C TYR A 361 3.66 -7.36 5.60
N GLY A 362 4.22 -8.38 6.21
CA GLY A 362 4.06 -9.76 5.79
C GLY A 362 3.45 -10.65 6.85
N ASP A 363 2.79 -11.71 6.40
CA ASP A 363 2.40 -12.83 7.26
C ASP A 363 3.63 -13.35 7.99
N THR A 364 3.55 -13.41 9.31
CA THR A 364 4.66 -13.85 10.14
C THR A 364 4.76 -15.37 10.08
N VAL A 365 5.92 -15.86 9.69
CA VAL A 365 6.23 -17.30 9.64
C VAL A 365 7.48 -17.55 10.45
N PRO A 366 7.51 -18.54 11.35
CA PRO A 366 8.72 -18.88 12.10
C PRO A 366 9.89 -19.23 11.16
N ILE A 367 11.09 -18.75 11.49
CA ILE A 367 12.32 -19.09 10.75
C ILE A 367 12.95 -20.36 11.31
N ASP A 368 13.40 -21.24 10.41
CA ASP A 368 14.31 -22.33 10.79
C ASP A 368 15.75 -21.79 10.98
N ILE A 369 16.27 -21.92 12.20
CA ILE A 369 17.63 -21.46 12.59
C ILE A 369 18.74 -22.46 12.23
N LEU A 370 18.41 -23.57 11.53
CA LEU A 370 19.38 -24.56 11.07
C LEU A 370 20.62 -23.95 10.37
N PRO A 371 20.50 -22.94 9.49
CA PRO A 371 21.69 -22.33 8.87
C PRO A 371 22.63 -21.68 9.87
N ALA A 372 22.10 -20.94 10.85
CA ALA A 372 22.92 -20.33 11.90
C ALA A 372 23.65 -21.38 12.74
N LEU A 373 22.97 -22.50 13.08
CA LEU A 373 23.59 -23.61 13.79
C LEU A 373 24.73 -24.27 12.99
N VAL A 374 24.54 -24.46 11.69
CA VAL A 374 25.58 -24.99 10.79
C VAL A 374 26.81 -24.07 10.79
N VAL A 375 26.61 -22.76 10.67
CA VAL A 375 27.72 -21.79 10.73
C VAL A 375 28.42 -21.82 12.08
N ALA A 376 27.68 -21.85 13.19
CA ALA A 376 28.24 -21.96 14.52
C ALA A 376 29.09 -23.24 14.68
N GLN A 377 28.62 -24.36 14.16
CA GLN A 377 29.35 -25.63 14.16
C GLN A 377 30.64 -25.53 13.33
N ILE A 378 30.60 -24.93 12.13
CA ILE A 378 31.80 -24.69 11.30
C ILE A 378 32.84 -23.86 12.06
N LEU A 379 32.42 -22.76 12.70
CA LEU A 379 33.31 -21.87 13.45
C LEU A 379 33.88 -22.53 14.71
N LEU A 380 33.05 -23.21 15.51
CA LEU A 380 33.49 -23.91 16.72
C LEU A 380 34.52 -24.99 16.40
N MET A 381 34.28 -25.78 15.35
CA MET A 381 35.26 -26.76 14.89
C MET A 381 36.56 -26.07 14.49
N GLY A 382 36.51 -24.92 13.82
CA GLY A 382 37.68 -24.09 13.50
C GLY A 382 38.45 -23.56 14.73
N ILE A 383 37.76 -23.16 15.80
CA ILE A 383 38.41 -22.70 17.03
C ILE A 383 39.12 -23.85 17.75
N VAL A 384 38.43 -24.99 17.91
CA VAL A 384 39.01 -26.21 18.49
C VAL A 384 40.25 -26.64 17.69
N SER A 385 40.16 -26.53 16.36
CA SER A 385 41.28 -26.75 15.45
C SER A 385 42.49 -25.91 15.80
N PHE A 386 42.28 -24.60 15.87
CA PHE A 386 43.34 -23.65 16.11
C PHE A 386 44.00 -23.88 17.48
N TYR A 387 43.19 -24.14 18.52
CA TYR A 387 43.70 -24.44 19.86
C TYR A 387 44.56 -25.70 19.89
N GLN A 388 44.12 -26.78 19.25
CA GLN A 388 44.90 -28.02 19.18
C GLN A 388 46.23 -27.83 18.45
N VAL A 389 46.25 -27.03 17.38
CA VAL A 389 47.47 -26.70 16.64
C VAL A 389 48.43 -25.85 17.47
N MET A 390 47.94 -24.81 18.15
CA MET A 390 48.78 -23.96 19.00
C MET A 390 49.28 -24.69 20.26
N SER A 391 48.50 -25.61 20.81
CA SER A 391 48.89 -26.44 21.95
C SER A 391 50.00 -27.43 21.61
N HIS A 392 50.10 -27.87 20.35
CA HIS A 392 51.14 -28.81 19.89
C HIS A 392 52.30 -28.05 19.24
N LYS A 393 53.27 -27.59 20.04
CA LYS A 393 54.44 -26.82 19.58
C LYS A 393 55.38 -27.53 18.56
N ARG A 394 55.06 -28.70 17.99
CA ARG A 394 56.08 -29.54 17.31
C ARG A 394 55.70 -30.44 16.11
N SER A 395 54.54 -30.37 15.47
CA SER A 395 54.36 -31.20 14.25
C SER A 395 53.45 -30.62 13.18
N VAL A 396 54.07 -30.13 12.10
CA VAL A 396 53.43 -29.65 10.86
C VAL A 396 52.59 -30.77 10.20
N LEU A 397 52.97 -32.03 10.36
CA LEU A 397 52.30 -33.18 9.73
C LEU A 397 50.96 -33.52 10.39
N LEU A 398 50.88 -33.44 11.73
CA LEU A 398 49.61 -33.59 12.45
C LEU A 398 48.67 -32.43 12.16
N THR A 399 49.20 -31.22 12.00
CA THR A 399 48.45 -30.04 11.56
C THR A 399 47.79 -30.28 10.20
N GLN A 400 48.49 -30.91 9.24
CA GLN A 400 47.96 -31.21 7.91
C GLN A 400 46.95 -32.36 7.90
N ILE A 401 47.22 -33.47 8.61
CA ILE A 401 46.30 -34.62 8.72
C ILE A 401 45.00 -34.21 9.43
N TRP A 402 45.10 -33.31 10.40
CA TRP A 402 43.96 -32.89 11.19
C TRP A 402 43.19 -31.73 10.51
N ALA A 403 43.87 -30.80 9.80
CA ALA A 403 43.23 -29.87 8.86
C ALA A 403 42.44 -30.63 7.78
N TYR A 404 42.98 -31.74 7.27
CA TYR A 404 42.28 -32.65 6.35
C TYR A 404 41.04 -33.32 6.97
N ARG A 405 41.05 -33.61 8.29
CA ARG A 405 39.87 -34.14 9.02
C ARG A 405 38.82 -33.07 9.35
N CYS A 406 39.21 -31.81 9.59
CA CYS A 406 38.27 -30.70 9.71
C CYS A 406 37.70 -30.23 8.35
N GLN A 407 38.46 -30.43 7.28
CA GLN A 407 38.00 -30.36 5.88
C GLN A 407 37.44 -31.70 5.38
N ASN A 408 36.99 -32.61 6.27
CA ASN A 408 36.39 -33.88 5.84
C ASN A 408 35.27 -33.60 4.83
N GLY A 409 35.50 -33.94 3.56
CA GLY A 409 34.52 -33.73 2.49
C GLY A 409 33.15 -34.33 2.83
N ARG A 410 33.12 -35.39 3.65
CA ARG A 410 31.87 -36.02 4.14
C ARG A 410 30.99 -35.07 4.96
N MET A 411 31.55 -34.28 5.88
CA MET A 411 30.76 -33.31 6.65
C MET A 411 30.36 -32.11 5.80
N GLN A 412 31.22 -31.69 4.86
CA GLN A 412 30.89 -30.61 3.92
C GLN A 412 29.69 -30.97 3.02
N VAL A 413 29.55 -32.24 2.63
CA VAL A 413 28.35 -32.72 1.90
C VAL A 413 27.09 -32.60 2.76
N VAL A 414 27.17 -32.91 4.06
CA VAL A 414 26.01 -32.81 4.98
C VAL A 414 25.60 -31.35 5.17
N TYR A 415 26.56 -30.46 5.44
CA TYR A 415 26.27 -29.02 5.55
C TYR A 415 25.70 -28.47 4.24
N LEU A 416 26.28 -28.83 3.10
CA LEU A 416 25.76 -28.40 1.80
C LEU A 416 24.32 -28.91 1.59
N ALA A 417 24.03 -30.17 1.90
CA ALA A 417 22.69 -30.74 1.77
C ALA A 417 21.67 -30.03 2.68
N GLN A 418 22.05 -29.74 3.93
CA GLN A 418 21.19 -29.02 4.89
C GLN A 418 20.86 -27.60 4.41
N ILE A 419 21.87 -26.86 3.94
CA ILE A 419 21.68 -25.48 3.47
C ILE A 419 20.91 -25.44 2.15
N VAL A 420 21.20 -26.36 1.23
CA VAL A 420 20.45 -26.48 -0.04
C VAL A 420 19.00 -26.82 0.25
N TYR A 421 18.74 -27.75 1.17
CA TYR A 421 17.36 -28.05 1.60
C TYR A 421 16.66 -26.79 2.12
N HIS A 422 17.26 -26.06 3.07
CA HIS A 422 16.68 -24.82 3.59
C HIS A 422 16.38 -23.80 2.48
N LEU A 423 17.34 -23.55 1.59
CA LEU A 423 17.16 -22.61 0.49
C LEU A 423 16.05 -23.07 -0.47
N VAL A 424 15.96 -24.35 -0.81
CA VAL A 424 14.90 -24.86 -1.71
C VAL A 424 13.51 -24.70 -1.09
N PHE A 425 13.36 -24.88 0.22
CA PHE A 425 12.07 -24.77 0.89
C PHE A 425 11.65 -23.33 1.20
N TYR A 426 12.60 -22.41 1.38
CA TYR A 426 12.33 -21.03 1.79
C TYR A 426 12.75 -19.96 0.77
N SER A 427 13.29 -20.35 -0.40
CA SER A 427 13.74 -19.41 -1.45
C SER A 427 12.67 -18.41 -1.82
N ASP A 428 11.43 -18.87 -1.99
CA ASP A 428 10.32 -18.00 -2.38
C ASP A 428 10.04 -16.94 -1.31
N LEU A 429 10.14 -17.29 -0.02
CA LEU A 429 9.95 -16.35 1.10
C LEU A 429 11.08 -15.33 1.19
N TYR A 430 12.33 -15.77 0.95
CA TYR A 430 13.46 -14.85 0.89
C TYR A 430 13.38 -13.93 -0.31
N MET A 431 13.05 -14.45 -1.49
CA MET A 431 12.93 -13.67 -2.73
C MET A 431 11.85 -12.61 -2.61
N ILE A 432 10.63 -12.99 -2.20
CA ILE A 432 9.54 -12.04 -2.05
C ILE A 432 9.85 -11.02 -0.94
N GLY A 433 10.42 -11.44 0.18
CA GLY A 433 10.79 -10.53 1.26
C GLY A 433 11.91 -9.56 0.87
N LEU A 434 12.90 -9.99 0.08
CA LEU A 434 13.97 -9.13 -0.43
C LEU A 434 13.44 -8.10 -1.41
N VAL A 435 12.61 -8.53 -2.38
CA VAL A 435 12.01 -7.64 -3.39
C VAL A 435 11.09 -6.62 -2.74
N THR A 436 10.42 -6.99 -1.65
CA THR A 436 9.46 -6.13 -0.96
C THR A 436 10.05 -5.38 0.24
N GLY A 437 11.28 -5.69 0.65
CA GLY A 437 11.93 -5.06 1.80
C GLY A 437 11.31 -5.42 3.15
N THR A 438 10.62 -6.56 3.27
CA THR A 438 9.89 -6.94 4.48
C THR A 438 10.58 -8.03 5.31
N LEU A 439 11.82 -8.39 4.99
CA LEU A 439 12.56 -9.36 5.80
C LEU A 439 12.94 -8.76 7.14
N THR A 440 12.78 -9.52 8.21
CA THR A 440 13.31 -9.15 9.52
C THR A 440 14.83 -9.19 9.53
N GLY A 441 15.46 -8.51 10.50
CA GLY A 441 16.91 -8.57 10.69
C GLY A 441 17.40 -10.01 10.91
N GLU A 442 16.65 -10.82 11.65
CA GLU A 442 16.94 -12.24 11.87
C GLU A 442 16.89 -13.04 10.57
N SER A 443 15.95 -12.72 9.68
CA SER A 443 15.85 -13.37 8.36
C SER A 443 17.05 -13.06 7.48
N ILE A 444 17.45 -11.79 7.45
CA ILE A 444 18.63 -11.33 6.70
C ILE A 444 19.89 -12.00 7.26
N ALA A 445 20.04 -12.08 8.58
CA ALA A 445 21.14 -12.78 9.23
C ALA A 445 21.15 -14.28 8.88
N ASN A 446 19.99 -14.94 8.94
CA ASN A 446 19.88 -16.36 8.62
C ASN A 446 20.19 -16.65 7.14
N LEU A 447 19.72 -15.79 6.22
CA LEU A 447 20.08 -15.88 4.79
C LEU A 447 21.58 -15.68 4.58
N THR A 448 22.19 -14.74 5.30
CA THR A 448 23.64 -14.51 5.26
C THR A 448 24.40 -15.75 5.75
N CYS A 449 23.92 -16.42 6.81
CA CYS A 449 24.47 -17.68 7.27
C CYS A 449 24.34 -18.80 6.22
N CYS A 450 23.22 -18.88 5.50
CA CYS A 450 23.06 -19.80 4.37
C CYS A 450 24.14 -19.57 3.31
N THR A 451 24.31 -18.32 2.87
CA THR A 451 25.30 -17.97 1.84
C THR A 451 26.71 -18.33 2.30
N PHE A 452 27.09 -17.99 3.54
CA PHE A 452 28.40 -18.34 4.10
C PHE A 452 28.63 -19.84 4.13
N ALA A 453 27.70 -20.61 4.71
CA ALA A 453 27.84 -22.07 4.84
C ALA A 453 27.92 -22.75 3.46
N LEU A 454 27.09 -22.31 2.51
CA LEU A 454 27.11 -22.80 1.14
C LEU A 454 28.47 -22.54 0.48
N SER A 455 28.96 -21.30 0.51
CA SER A 455 30.24 -20.94 -0.10
C SER A 455 31.41 -21.68 0.56
N TYR A 456 31.44 -21.74 1.89
CA TYR A 456 32.49 -22.42 2.64
C TYR A 456 32.53 -23.92 2.31
N SER A 457 31.39 -24.59 2.35
CA SER A 457 31.31 -26.02 2.06
C SER A 457 31.62 -26.33 0.60
N PHE A 458 31.14 -25.51 -0.34
CA PHE A 458 31.41 -25.68 -1.76
C PHE A 458 32.90 -25.53 -2.10
N ILE A 459 33.55 -24.46 -1.63
CA ILE A 459 34.98 -24.23 -1.88
C ILE A 459 35.83 -25.35 -1.28
N ASN A 460 35.53 -25.80 -0.06
CA ASN A 460 36.29 -26.88 0.57
C ASN A 460 36.07 -28.23 -0.15
N LEU A 461 34.87 -28.50 -0.69
CA LEU A 461 34.63 -29.67 -1.54
C LEU A 461 35.42 -29.61 -2.85
N LEU A 462 35.49 -28.44 -3.50
CA LEU A 462 36.30 -28.26 -4.70
C LEU A 462 37.79 -28.47 -4.41
N LYS A 463 38.32 -27.90 -3.33
CA LYS A 463 39.72 -28.09 -2.91
C LYS A 463 40.04 -29.54 -2.58
N ALA A 464 39.12 -30.24 -1.91
CA ALA A 464 39.28 -31.66 -1.62
C ALA A 464 39.31 -32.53 -2.90
N ARG A 465 38.62 -32.10 -3.97
CA ARG A 465 38.57 -32.82 -5.25
C ARG A 465 39.70 -32.43 -6.21
N SER A 466 40.17 -31.19 -6.19
CA SER A 466 41.25 -30.70 -7.06
C SER A 466 42.64 -31.13 -6.61
N GLY A 467 42.79 -31.60 -5.36
CA GLY A 467 44.05 -32.17 -4.89
C GLY A 467 45.22 -31.19 -4.93
N GLU A 468 44.99 -29.89 -4.67
CA GLU A 468 46.08 -28.90 -4.53
C GLU A 468 46.95 -29.20 -3.30
N HIS A 469 47.81 -30.21 -3.45
CA HIS A 469 49.06 -30.42 -2.75
C HIS A 469 50.18 -30.16 -3.77
N ASN A 470 50.37 -28.90 -4.18
CA ASN A 470 51.61 -28.51 -4.83
C ASN A 470 52.71 -28.41 -3.77
N TRP A 471 53.27 -29.56 -3.41
CA TRP A 471 54.61 -29.65 -2.85
C TRP A 471 55.61 -29.48 -4.00
N THR A 472 55.93 -28.24 -4.36
CA THR A 472 57.19 -27.98 -5.05
C THR A 472 58.31 -28.20 -4.05
N ALA A 473 59.02 -29.31 -4.22
CA ALA A 473 60.29 -29.56 -3.58
C ALA A 473 61.25 -28.39 -3.86
N ILE A 474 61.65 -27.67 -2.82
CA ILE A 474 62.90 -26.92 -2.82
C ILE A 474 63.83 -27.69 -1.87
N SER A 475 64.68 -28.50 -2.50
CA SER A 475 65.92 -28.98 -1.93
C SER A 475 66.90 -27.81 -1.78
N ALA A 476 67.28 -27.50 -0.53
CA ALA A 476 68.60 -27.04 -0.13
C ALA A 476 68.73 -27.20 1.39
#